data_AF-A0A6A4GKZ1-F1
#
_entry.id   AF-A0A6A4GKZ1-F1
#
_cell.length_a   1.000
_cell.length_b   1.000
_cell.length_c   1.000
_cell.angle_alpha   90.00
_cell.angle_beta   90.00
_cell.angle_gamma   90.00
#
_symmetry.space_group_name_H-M   'P 1'
#
loop_
_entity.id
_entity.type
_entity.pdbx_description
1 polymer ?
#
loop_
_entity_poly.entity_id
_entity_poly.type
_entity_poly.pdbx_seq_one_letter_code
_entity_poly.pdbx_strand_id
1 'polypeptide(L)'
;MIGLLLRYALNLPTDSEKGLGLRRVQWEAYVNNKSSIGLAMKMGMRMEGLKRWAGVLQPGKEDGSNGHSTRQGDPRGGQCGGDTAWLAICWDEWEEGGKKKLEEILMR
;
A
#
# COMPACT_ATOMS: atom_id res chain seq x y z
N MET A 1 0.14 -13.66 -2.56
CA MET A 1 1.19 -13.57 -1.51
C MET A 1 0.98 -12.47 -0.47
N ILE A 2 0.19 -11.39 -0.70
CA ILE A 2 -0.13 -10.40 0.35
C ILE A 2 -1.05 -10.91 1.46
N GLY A 3 -2.01 -11.79 1.14
CA GLY A 3 -2.96 -12.31 2.14
C GLY A 3 -2.29 -12.98 3.33
N LEU A 4 -1.31 -13.84 3.07
CA LEU A 4 -0.51 -14.51 4.11
C LEU A 4 0.21 -13.50 5.02
N LEU A 5 0.72 -12.39 4.46
CA LEU A 5 1.36 -11.34 5.24
C LEU A 5 0.37 -10.60 6.12
N LEU A 6 -0.87 -10.35 5.65
CA LEU A 6 -1.90 -9.70 6.46
C LEU A 6 -2.33 -10.58 7.63
N ARG A 7 -2.57 -11.87 7.39
CA ARG A 7 -2.83 -12.87 8.45
C ARG A 7 -1.71 -12.87 9.48
N TYR A 8 -0.47 -13.03 9.01
CA TYR A 8 0.68 -13.08 9.90
C TYR A 8 0.89 -11.78 10.67
N ALA A 9 0.68 -10.62 10.05
CA ALA A 9 0.86 -9.34 10.72
C ALA A 9 -0.23 -9.06 11.77
N LEU A 10 -1.49 -9.31 11.43
CA LEU A 10 -2.65 -8.81 12.19
C LEU A 10 -3.25 -9.85 13.16
N ASN A 11 -3.15 -11.16 12.88
CA ASN A 11 -3.61 -12.16 13.85
C ASN A 11 -2.80 -12.05 15.14
N LEU A 12 -3.45 -12.38 16.27
CA LEU A 12 -2.79 -12.39 17.56
C LEU A 12 -1.84 -13.59 17.69
N PRO A 13 -0.81 -13.52 18.55
CA PRO A 13 0.02 -14.68 18.89
C PRO A 13 -0.75 -15.83 19.55
N THR A 14 -1.93 -15.53 20.11
CA THR A 14 -2.83 -16.48 20.78
C THR A 14 -3.83 -17.16 19.84
N ASP A 15 -3.96 -16.69 18.60
CA ASP A 15 -4.86 -17.31 17.61
C ASP A 15 -4.38 -18.72 17.24
N SER A 16 -5.30 -19.57 16.77
CA SER A 16 -4.98 -20.89 16.23
C SER A 16 -3.97 -20.80 15.09
N GLU A 17 -4.17 -19.81 14.21
CA GLU A 17 -3.16 -19.34 13.29
C GLU A 17 -2.46 -18.11 13.85
N LYS A 18 -1.28 -18.35 14.45
CA LYS A 18 -0.49 -17.33 15.13
C LYS A 18 -0.03 -16.23 14.18
N GLY A 19 -0.14 -14.99 14.64
CA GLY A 19 0.47 -13.82 14.01
C GLY A 19 1.30 -12.98 14.99
N LEU A 20 1.66 -11.77 14.56
CA LEU A 20 2.46 -10.80 15.30
C LEU A 20 1.62 -9.89 16.20
N GLY A 21 0.30 -9.80 15.99
CA GLY A 21 -0.59 -8.89 16.72
C GLY A 21 -0.29 -7.41 16.46
N LEU A 22 0.21 -7.06 15.27
CA LEU A 22 0.42 -5.67 14.90
C LEU A 22 -0.92 -4.95 14.76
N ARG A 23 -0.95 -3.66 15.13
CA ARG A 23 -2.19 -2.87 15.07
C ARG A 23 -2.53 -2.33 13.69
N ARG A 24 -1.59 -2.37 12.76
CA ARG A 24 -1.68 -1.69 11.46
C ARG A 24 -0.72 -2.30 10.45
N VAL A 25 -1.20 -2.45 9.22
CA VAL A 25 -0.36 -2.70 8.05
C VAL A 25 -0.58 -1.59 7.04
N GLN A 26 0.51 -1.02 6.54
CA GLN A 26 0.50 0.05 5.54
C GLN A 26 0.94 -0.47 4.18
N TRP A 27 0.31 0.04 3.13
CA TRP A 27 0.63 -0.19 1.73
C TRP A 27 0.88 1.15 1.04
N GLU A 28 2.01 1.22 0.33
CA GLU A 28 2.40 2.40 -0.44
C GLU A 28 2.55 2.03 -1.91
N ALA A 29 2.00 2.87 -2.78
CA ALA A 29 2.14 2.73 -4.21
C ALA A 29 2.18 4.10 -4.87
N TYR A 30 2.88 4.25 -5.99
CA TYR A 30 2.72 5.45 -6.82
C TYR A 30 1.26 5.62 -7.21
N VAL A 31 0.76 6.86 -7.19
CA VAL A 31 -0.66 7.17 -7.38
C VAL A 31 -1.23 6.69 -8.72
N ASN A 32 -0.38 6.58 -9.74
CA ASN A 32 -0.73 6.08 -11.06
C ASN A 32 -0.82 4.53 -11.13
N ASN A 33 -0.29 3.81 -10.13
CA ASN A 33 -0.30 2.35 -10.09
C ASN A 33 -1.65 1.83 -9.59
N LYS A 34 -2.68 2.00 -10.42
CA LYS A 34 -4.07 1.64 -10.14
C LYS A 34 -4.22 0.15 -9.81
N SER A 35 -3.42 -0.72 -10.41
CA SER A 35 -3.45 -2.16 -10.13
C SER A 35 -2.98 -2.50 -8.72
N SER A 36 -1.88 -1.88 -8.26
CA SER A 36 -1.37 -2.05 -6.89
C SER A 36 -2.36 -1.51 -5.85
N ILE A 37 -2.87 -0.29 -6.08
CA ILE A 37 -3.88 0.35 -5.22
C ILE A 37 -5.16 -0.49 -5.18
N GLY A 38 -5.62 -0.98 -6.34
CA GLY A 38 -6.78 -1.86 -6.47
C GLY A 38 -6.62 -3.17 -5.72
N LEU A 39 -5.43 -3.79 -5.76
CA LEU A 39 -5.12 -4.98 -4.99
C LEU A 39 -5.20 -4.72 -3.48
N ALA A 40 -4.60 -3.64 -2.99
CA ALA A 40 -4.67 -3.24 -1.58
C ALA A 40 -6.12 -3.03 -1.11
N MET A 41 -6.93 -2.30 -1.88
CA MET A 41 -8.35 -2.10 -1.59
C MET A 41 -9.16 -3.41 -1.61
N LYS A 42 -8.87 -4.30 -2.56
CA LYS A 42 -9.49 -5.64 -2.62
C LYS A 42 -9.20 -6.43 -1.34
N MET A 43 -8.00 -6.29 -0.77
CA MET A 43 -7.59 -6.92 0.50
C MET A 43 -8.16 -6.23 1.75
N GLY A 44 -9.01 -5.21 1.60
CA GLY A 44 -9.67 -4.55 2.73
C GLY A 44 -8.96 -3.32 3.26
N MET A 45 -7.84 -2.90 2.65
CA MET A 45 -7.19 -1.64 3.03
C MET A 45 -7.99 -0.44 2.53
N ARG A 46 -7.95 0.66 3.30
CA ARG A 46 -8.57 1.94 2.96
C ARG A 46 -7.52 2.97 2.56
N MET A 47 -7.87 3.86 1.63
CA MET A 47 -7.06 5.02 1.29
C MET A 47 -7.11 6.04 2.43
N GLU A 48 -5.96 6.45 2.91
CA GLU A 48 -5.84 7.45 3.97
C GLU A 48 -5.30 8.79 3.46
N GLY A 49 -4.60 8.78 2.32
CA GLY A 49 -4.16 10.02 1.70
C GLY A 49 -3.19 9.86 0.54
N LEU A 50 -2.79 11.01 0.01
CA LEU A 50 -1.76 11.15 -1.01
C LEU A 50 -0.58 11.92 -0.41
N LYS A 51 0.58 11.29 -0.39
CA LYS A 51 1.84 11.93 -0.06
C LYS A 51 2.38 12.59 -1.32
N ARG A 52 2.17 13.89 -1.45
CA ARG A 52 2.66 14.68 -2.58
C ARG A 52 4.19 14.73 -2.57
N TRP A 53 4.82 14.60 -3.74
CA TRP A 53 6.28 14.67 -3.88
C TRP A 53 7.03 13.72 -2.91
N ALA A 54 6.54 12.49 -2.78
CA ALA A 54 7.08 11.52 -1.84
C ALA A 54 8.51 11.07 -2.17
N GLY A 55 8.93 11.20 -3.43
CA GLY A 55 10.29 10.91 -3.86
C GLY A 55 10.58 11.32 -5.30
N VAL A 56 11.88 11.36 -5.64
CA VAL A 56 12.36 11.50 -7.02
C VAL A 56 12.37 10.13 -7.68
N LEU A 57 11.83 10.05 -8.89
CA LEU A 57 11.72 8.82 -9.65
C LEU A 57 13.07 8.42 -10.22
N GLN A 58 13.27 7.10 -10.33
CA GLN A 58 14.44 6.57 -11.03
C GLN A 58 14.33 6.86 -12.55
N PRO A 59 15.44 6.94 -13.29
CA PRO A 59 15.38 7.09 -14.75
C PRO A 59 14.57 5.95 -15.38
N GLY A 60 13.71 6.27 -16.35
CA GLY A 60 12.82 5.31 -17.01
C GLY A 60 11.55 4.97 -16.22
N LYS A 61 11.23 5.73 -15.15
CA LYS A 61 10.01 5.60 -14.34
C LYS A 61 9.17 6.87 -14.34
N GLU A 62 9.28 7.67 -15.39
CA GLU A 62 8.62 8.97 -15.53
C GLU A 62 7.09 8.84 -15.58
N ASP A 63 6.57 7.67 -15.94
CA ASP A 63 5.15 7.34 -15.86
C ASP A 63 4.61 7.53 -14.44
N GLY A 64 5.43 7.24 -13.42
CA GLY A 64 5.18 7.45 -11.98
C GLY A 64 5.06 8.91 -11.56
N SER A 65 5.34 9.88 -12.43
CA SER A 65 5.37 11.30 -12.09
C SER A 65 4.01 11.90 -11.79
N ASN A 66 2.93 11.24 -12.20
CA ASN A 66 1.58 11.80 -12.10
C ASN A 66 1.48 13.21 -12.74
N GLY A 67 2.28 13.47 -13.77
CA GLY A 67 2.32 14.76 -14.48
C GLY A 67 3.20 15.83 -13.83
N HIS A 68 3.97 15.50 -12.78
CA HIS A 68 4.94 16.43 -12.21
C HIS A 68 6.07 16.73 -13.18
N SER A 69 6.41 18.01 -13.31
CA SER A 69 7.54 18.49 -14.10
C SER A 69 8.83 18.52 -13.29
N THR A 70 9.95 18.78 -13.96
CA THR A 70 11.22 19.09 -13.32
C THR A 70 11.43 20.60 -13.24
N ARG A 71 12.35 21.04 -12.38
CA ARG A 71 12.82 22.43 -12.35
C ARG A 71 14.32 22.51 -12.61
N GLN A 72 14.75 23.57 -13.29
CA GLN A 72 16.16 23.80 -13.58
C GLN A 72 16.96 23.96 -12.27
N GLY A 73 18.16 23.36 -12.22
CA GLY A 73 19.05 23.46 -11.08
C GLY A 73 18.81 22.41 -9.98
N ASP A 74 17.84 21.49 -10.14
CA ASP A 74 17.71 20.37 -9.20
C ASP A 74 18.95 19.46 -9.24
N PRO A 75 19.42 18.95 -8.08
CA PRO A 75 20.55 18.01 -8.03
C PRO A 75 20.35 16.74 -8.86
N ARG A 76 19.09 16.38 -9.12
CA ARG A 76 18.66 15.27 -9.97
C ARG A 76 17.95 15.79 -11.22
N GLY A 77 18.63 16.69 -11.93
CA GLY A 77 18.12 17.33 -13.13
C GLY A 77 17.57 16.32 -14.14
N GLY A 78 16.37 16.59 -14.67
CA GLY A 78 15.70 15.72 -15.63
C GLY A 78 14.89 14.57 -15.01
N GLN A 79 14.96 14.34 -13.69
CA GLN A 79 14.15 13.33 -13.02
C GLN A 79 12.93 13.95 -12.34
N CYS A 80 11.72 13.51 -12.72
CA CYS A 80 10.49 13.96 -12.08
C CYS A 80 10.35 13.39 -10.66
N GLY A 81 9.58 14.11 -9.83
CA GLY A 81 9.06 13.55 -8.58
C GLY A 81 7.74 12.80 -8.82
N GLY A 82 7.32 12.00 -7.85
CA GLY A 82 6.06 11.29 -7.88
C GLY A 82 5.28 11.39 -6.56
N ASP A 83 3.97 11.31 -6.66
CA ASP A 83 3.07 11.20 -5.51
C ASP A 83 2.86 9.73 -5.14
N THR A 84 2.75 9.46 -3.84
CA THR A 84 2.50 8.12 -3.31
C THR A 84 1.14 8.05 -2.64
N ALA A 85 0.31 7.10 -3.06
CA ALA A 85 -0.90 6.70 -2.37
C ALA A 85 -0.57 5.91 -1.10
N TRP A 86 -1.18 6.31 0.01
CA TRP A 86 -1.08 5.66 1.31
C TRP A 86 -2.39 4.97 1.64
N LEU A 87 -2.31 3.64 1.77
CA LEU A 87 -3.42 2.81 2.20
C LEU A 87 -3.04 2.03 3.44
N ALA A 88 -4.02 1.66 4.24
CA ALA A 88 -3.79 0.80 5.40
C ALA A 88 -5.01 -0.01 5.78
N ILE A 89 -4.77 -1.04 6.59
CA ILE A 89 -5.80 -1.73 7.36
C ILE A 89 -5.33 -1.78 8.81
N CYS A 90 -6.25 -1.48 9.74
CA CYS A 90 -6.01 -1.57 11.16
C CYS A 90 -6.62 -2.85 11.75
N TRP A 91 -6.15 -3.23 12.95
CA TRP A 91 -6.56 -4.49 13.59
C TRP A 91 -8.07 -4.56 13.86
N ASP A 92 -8.70 -3.43 14.15
CA ASP A 92 -10.15 -3.34 14.39
C ASP A 92 -10.94 -3.68 13.13
N GLU A 93 -10.56 -3.13 11.98
CA GLU A 93 -11.16 -3.46 10.68
C GLU A 93 -10.85 -4.91 10.26
N TRP A 94 -9.69 -5.42 10.65
CA TRP A 94 -9.30 -6.81 10.44
C TRP A 94 -10.22 -7.78 11.19
N GLU A 95 -10.48 -7.52 12.48
CA GLU A 95 -11.37 -8.30 13.34
C GLU A 95 -12.84 -8.16 12.94
N GLU A 96 -13.29 -6.96 12.53
CA GLU A 96 -14.67 -6.70 12.12
C GLU A 96 -15.06 -7.49 10.86
N GLY A 97 -14.10 -7.80 9.98
CA GLY A 97 -14.39 -8.60 8.79
C GLY A 97 -13.27 -8.71 7.75
N GLY A 98 -12.17 -7.96 7.90
CA GLY A 98 -11.02 -8.04 7.00
C GLY A 98 -10.46 -9.46 6.88
N LYS A 99 -10.37 -10.18 8.01
CA LYS A 99 -9.92 -11.58 8.06
C LYS A 99 -10.79 -12.49 7.20
N LYS A 100 -12.10 -12.45 7.40
CA LYS A 100 -13.07 -13.27 6.65
C LYS A 100 -13.02 -12.97 5.15
N LYS A 101 -13.01 -11.69 4.78
CA LYS A 101 -12.93 -11.25 3.38
C LYS A 101 -11.68 -11.78 2.70
N LEU A 102 -10.54 -11.80 3.40
CA LEU A 102 -9.31 -12.35 2.86
C LEU A 102 -9.42 -13.86 2.59
N GLU A 103 -9.97 -14.63 3.53
CA GLU A 103 -10.16 -16.07 3.35
C GLU A 103 -11.02 -16.38 2.11
N GLU A 104 -12.11 -15.62 1.90
CA GLU A 104 -12.95 -15.76 0.71
C GLU A 104 -12.19 -15.48 -0.60
N ILE A 105 -11.18 -14.60 -0.57
CA ILE A 105 -10.31 -14.33 -1.72
C ILE A 105 -9.30 -15.45 -1.94
N LEU A 106 -8.78 -16.06 -0.88
CA LEU A 106 -7.77 -17.13 -0.95
C LEU A 106 -8.37 -18.50 -1.34
N MET A 107 -9.66 -18.73 -1.06
CA MET A 107 -10.37 -19.96 -1.40
C MET A 107 -10.92 -19.99 -2.85
N ARG A 108 -10.75 -18.90 -3.61
CA ARG A 108 -11.11 -18.81 -5.04
C ARG A 108 -9.90 -19.09 -5.92
#